data_AF-A0A497YH48-F1
#
_entry.id   AF-A0A497YH48-F1
#
_cell.length_a   1.000
_cell.length_b   1.000
_cell.length_c   1.000
_cell.angle_alpha   90.00
_cell.angle_beta   90.00
_cell.angle_gamma   90.00
#
_symmetry.space_group_name_H-M   'P 1'
#
loop_
_entity.id
_entity.type
_entity.pdbx_description
1 polymer ?
#
loop_
_entity_poly.entity_id
_entity_poly.type
_entity_poly.pdbx_seq_one_letter_code
_entity_poly.pdbx_strand_id
1 'polypeptide(L)'
;MEYAAASGILLVSLFLAFQLGKDYSRKGKYIIWGITTMFVICPLFSWLVSMGYAHYERSGWAAVAMLAILYPSTFITGLVLLLIGIFHKKDTVRRI
;
A
#
# COMPACT_ATOMS: atom_id res chain seq x y z
N MET A 1 19.65 -10.55 3.92
CA MET A 1 19.71 -9.82 2.63
C MET A 1 18.31 -9.51 2.08
N GLU A 2 17.38 -10.47 2.20
CA GLU A 2 16.02 -10.39 1.65
C GLU A 2 15.16 -9.26 2.27
N TYR A 3 15.22 -9.09 3.59
CA TYR A 3 14.54 -8.00 4.30
C TYR A 3 15.04 -6.60 3.89
N ALA A 4 16.34 -6.47 3.61
CA ALA A 4 16.95 -5.20 3.21
C ALA A 4 16.50 -4.77 1.80
N ALA A 5 16.41 -5.74 0.87
CA ALA A 5 15.88 -5.50 -0.46
C ALA A 5 14.39 -5.10 -0.40
N ALA A 6 13.59 -5.81 0.39
CA ALA A 6 12.17 -5.51 0.54
C ALA A 6 11.92 -4.14 1.20
N SER A 7 12.71 -3.76 2.22
CA SER A 7 12.64 -2.42 2.80
C SER A 7 13.08 -1.33 1.82
N GLY A 8 14.09 -1.60 0.99
CA GLY A 8 14.56 -0.67 -0.04
C GLY A 8 13.49 -0.41 -1.10
N ILE A 9 12.85 -1.47 -1.59
CA ILE A 9 11.75 -1.36 -2.57
C ILE A 9 10.58 -0.61 -1.94
N LEU A 10 10.21 -0.88 -0.68
CA LEU A 10 9.16 -0.13 0.01
C LEU A 10 9.46 1.38 0.09
N LEU A 11 10.68 1.75 0.49
CA LEU A 11 11.07 3.16 0.60
C LEU A 11 11.08 3.87 -0.76
N VAL A 12 11.61 3.24 -1.80
CA VAL A 12 11.62 3.78 -3.17
C VAL A 12 10.21 3.95 -3.69
N SER A 13 9.34 2.97 -3.45
CA SER A 13 7.93 2.99 -3.86
C SER A 13 7.16 4.10 -3.16
N LEU A 14 7.39 4.28 -1.86
CA LEU A 14 6.77 5.33 -1.06
C LEU A 14 7.24 6.72 -1.52
N PHE A 15 8.53 6.85 -1.84
CA PHE A 15 9.11 8.08 -2.37
C PHE A 15 8.56 8.45 -3.75
N LEU A 16 8.44 7.47 -4.66
CA LEU A 16 7.81 7.63 -5.97
C LEU A 16 6.34 8.06 -5.82
N ALA A 17 5.57 7.38 -4.96
CA ALA A 17 4.17 7.75 -4.71
C ALA A 17 4.04 9.15 -4.10
N PHE A 18 4.99 9.56 -3.25
CA PHE A 18 5.01 10.90 -2.68
C PHE A 18 5.31 11.98 -3.74
N GLN A 19 6.27 11.73 -4.64
CA GLN A 19 6.56 12.63 -5.77
C GLN A 19 5.38 12.73 -6.73
N LEU A 20 4.84 11.60 -7.18
CA LEU A 20 3.68 11.56 -8.07
C LEU A 20 2.43 12.18 -7.44
N GLY A 21 2.29 12.13 -6.11
CA GLY A 21 1.17 12.78 -5.41
C GLY A 21 1.31 14.29 -5.22
N LYS A 22 2.46 14.90 -5.52
CA LYS A 22 2.73 16.33 -5.25
C LYS A 22 2.03 17.27 -6.24
N ASP A 23 1.87 16.84 -7.49
CA ASP A 23 1.34 17.67 -8.58
C ASP A 23 -0.16 17.43 -8.87
N TYR A 24 -0.80 16.50 -8.17
CA TYR A 24 -2.21 16.15 -8.38
C TYR A 24 -3.15 16.81 -7.38
N SER A 25 -4.37 17.14 -7.84
CA SER A 25 -5.50 17.56 -6.98
C SER A 25 -5.75 16.54 -5.86
N ARG A 26 -6.37 16.97 -4.74
CA ARG A 26 -6.71 16.10 -3.58
C ARG A 26 -7.33 14.77 -4.02
N LYS A 27 -8.20 14.80 -5.04
CA LYS A 27 -8.74 13.62 -5.71
C LYS A 27 -7.68 12.64 -6.24
N GLY A 28 -6.79 13.13 -7.10
CA GLY A 28 -5.77 12.33 -7.76
C GLY A 28 -4.80 11.74 -6.74
N LYS A 29 -4.51 12.48 -5.66
CA LYS A 29 -3.68 11.98 -4.56
C LYS A 29 -4.29 10.74 -3.90
N TYR A 30 -5.59 10.73 -3.58
CA TYR A 30 -6.24 9.54 -2.99
C TYR A 30 -6.26 8.34 -3.95
N ILE A 31 -6.45 8.58 -5.25
CA ILE A 31 -6.41 7.51 -6.27
C ILE A 31 -4.99 6.91 -6.35
N ILE A 32 -3.97 7.75 -6.48
CA ILE A 32 -2.56 7.33 -6.55
C ILE A 32 -2.19 6.55 -5.29
N TRP A 33 -2.52 7.07 -4.10
CA TRP A 33 -2.26 6.40 -2.83
C TRP A 33 -3.01 5.08 -2.70
N GLY A 34 -4.25 4.99 -3.18
CA GLY A 34 -5.01 3.74 -3.23
C GLY A 34 -4.31 2.68 -4.08
N ILE A 35 -3.97 3.01 -5.33
CA ILE A 35 -3.28 2.09 -6.25
C ILE A 35 -1.91 1.68 -5.70
N THR A 36 -1.10 2.62 -5.23
CA THR A 36 0.21 2.32 -4.61
C THR A 36 0.03 1.38 -3.42
N THR A 37 -0.98 1.62 -2.58
CA THR A 37 -1.23 0.78 -1.42
C THR A 37 -1.63 -0.64 -1.84
N MET A 38 -2.46 -0.79 -2.87
CA MET A 38 -2.93 -2.10 -3.33
C MET A 38 -1.88 -2.94 -4.06
N PHE A 39 -1.09 -2.32 -4.93
CA PHE A 39 -0.17 -3.06 -5.80
C PHE A 39 1.26 -3.09 -5.30
N VAL A 40 1.64 -2.16 -4.42
CA VAL A 40 3.02 -2.04 -3.97
C VAL A 40 3.13 -2.30 -2.47
N ILE A 41 2.41 -1.54 -1.66
CA ILE A 41 2.50 -1.67 -0.20
C ILE A 41 1.92 -3.00 0.25
N CYS A 42 0.73 -3.37 -0.22
CA CYS A 42 0.01 -4.58 0.18
C CYS A 42 0.86 -5.86 -0.01
N PRO A 43 1.39 -6.19 -1.21
CA PRO A 43 2.20 -7.39 -1.37
C PRO A 43 3.51 -7.33 -0.56
N LEU A 44 4.21 -6.20 -0.55
CA LEU A 44 5.52 -6.09 0.10
C LEU A 44 5.41 -6.08 1.63
N PHE A 45 4.48 -5.32 2.19
CA PHE A 45 4.26 -5.22 3.64
C PHE A 45 3.73 -6.54 4.20
N SER A 46 2.73 -7.13 3.55
CA SER A 46 2.16 -8.41 3.99
C SER A 46 3.21 -9.52 3.96
N TRP A 47 4.04 -9.58 2.92
CA TRP A 47 5.12 -10.55 2.82
C TRP A 47 6.20 -10.36 3.88
N LEU A 48 6.65 -9.12 4.11
CA LEU A 48 7.64 -8.80 5.14
C LEU A 48 7.20 -9.22 6.54
N VAL A 49 5.97 -8.86 6.92
CA VAL A 49 5.42 -9.21 8.24
C VAL A 49 5.24 -10.72 8.37
N SER A 50 4.76 -11.37 7.31
CA SER A 50 4.49 -12.81 7.32
C SER A 50 5.77 -13.64 7.41
N MET A 51 6.82 -13.26 6.67
CA MET A 51 8.12 -13.93 6.76
C MET A 51 8.79 -13.69 8.11
N GLY A 52 8.69 -12.47 8.66
CA GLY A 52 9.18 -12.18 10.01
C GLY A 52 8.50 -13.05 11.07
N TYR A 53 7.18 -13.19 10.98
CA TYR A 53 6.41 -14.04 11.89
C TYR A 53 6.74 -15.53 11.72
N ALA A 54 6.91 -16.00 10.49
CA ALA A 54 7.31 -17.37 10.20
C ALA A 54 8.68 -17.73 10.76
N HIS A 55 9.63 -16.78 10.74
CA HIS A 55 10.95 -16.97 11.32
C HIS A 55 10.89 -17.06 12.86
N TYR A 56 10.04 -16.25 13.48
CA TYR A 56 9.80 -16.29 14.92
C TYR A 56 9.17 -17.62 15.37
N GLU A 57 8.12 -18.07 14.68
CA GLU A 57 7.42 -19.34 14.95
C GLU A 57 8.20 -20.57 14.45
N ARG A 58 9.27 -20.37 13.65
CA ARG A 58 10.04 -21.39 12.93
C ARG A 58 9.17 -22.36 12.10
N SER A 59 8.05 -21.87 11.57
CA SER A 59 7.08 -22.66 10.80
C SER A 59 6.69 -21.95 9.50
N GLY A 60 6.84 -22.63 8.37
CA GLY A 60 6.42 -22.10 7.06
C GLY A 60 4.91 -21.89 6.96
N TRP A 61 4.11 -22.64 7.73
CA TRP A 61 2.65 -22.46 7.78
C TRP A 61 2.25 -21.16 8.45
N ALA A 62 3.05 -20.67 9.41
CA ALA A 62 2.82 -19.38 10.04
C ALA A 62 2.99 -18.23 9.03
N ALA A 63 3.89 -18.37 8.05
CA ALA A 63 4.01 -17.42 6.93
C ALA A 63 2.69 -17.34 6.14
N VAL A 64 2.15 -18.50 5.77
CA VAL A 64 0.95 -18.59 4.95
C VAL A 64 -0.28 -18.06 5.69
N ALA A 65 -0.44 -18.43 6.96
CA ALA A 65 -1.54 -17.95 7.79
C ALA A 65 -1.50 -16.43 7.97
N MET A 66 -0.32 -15.89 8.27
CA MET A 66 -0.16 -14.45 8.47
C MET A 66 -0.36 -13.67 7.16
N LEU A 67 0.11 -14.21 6.04
CA LEU A 67 -0.08 -13.60 4.71
C LEU A 67 -1.55 -13.60 4.32
N ALA A 68 -2.27 -14.70 4.58
CA ALA A 68 -3.69 -14.82 4.30
C ALA A 68 -4.56 -13.83 5.08
N ILE A 69 -4.08 -13.33 6.23
CA ILE A 69 -4.79 -12.33 7.05
C ILE A 69 -4.37 -10.90 6.67
N LEU A 70 -3.07 -10.64 6.54
CA LEU A 70 -2.54 -9.30 6.26
C LEU A 70 -2.80 -8.83 4.83
N TYR A 71 -2.72 -9.74 3.86
CA TYR A 71 -2.91 -9.37 2.46
C TYR A 71 -4.32 -8.81 2.20
N PRO A 72 -5.43 -9.51 2.52
CA PRO A 72 -6.76 -8.97 2.27
C PRO A 72 -7.07 -7.72 3.11
N SER A 73 -6.60 -7.63 4.36
CA SER A 73 -6.85 -6.45 5.21
C SER A 73 -6.15 -5.19 4.69
N THR A 74 -4.90 -5.30 4.28
CA THR A 74 -4.15 -4.18 3.68
C THR A 74 -4.67 -3.83 2.29
N PHE A 75 -5.10 -4.83 1.51
CA PHE A 75 -5.74 -4.61 0.21
C PHE A 75 -7.07 -3.84 0.34
N ILE A 76 -7.92 -4.20 1.33
CA ILE A 76 -9.17 -3.48 1.61
C ILE A 76 -8.88 -2.03 1.98
N THR A 77 -7.83 -1.77 2.76
CA THR A 77 -7.43 -0.40 3.12
C THR A 77 -7.05 0.40 1.87
N GLY A 78 -6.27 -0.19 0.97
CA GLY A 78 -5.95 0.41 -0.34
C GLY A 78 -7.19 0.63 -1.21
N LEU A 79 -8.14 -0.31 -1.21
CA LEU A 79 -9.40 -0.21 -1.92
C LEU A 79 -10.23 0.97 -1.40
N VAL A 80 -10.35 1.13 -0.08
CA VAL A 80 -11.09 2.23 0.54
C VAL A 80 -10.47 3.57 0.16
N LEU A 81 -9.14 3.71 0.20
CA LEU A 81 -8.42 4.90 -0.25
C LEU A 81 -8.71 5.23 -1.73
N LEU A 82 -8.70 4.21 -2.59
CA LEU A 82 -9.03 4.34 -4.01
C LEU A 82 -10.47 4.83 -4.21
N LEU A 83 -11.43 4.21 -3.52
CA LEU A 83 -12.85 4.56 -3.61
C LEU A 83 -13.10 5.99 -3.13
N ILE A 84 -12.45 6.43 -2.04
CA ILE A 84 -12.52 7.82 -1.57
C ILE A 84 -12.04 8.78 -2.66
N GLY A 85 -10.96 8.45 -3.38
CA GLY A 85 -10.44 9.26 -4.47
C GLY A 85 -11.37 9.31 -5.69
N ILE A 86 -11.96 8.17 -6.07
CA ILE A 86 -12.90 8.07 -7.19
C ILE A 86 -14.20 8.84 -6.88
N PHE A 87 -14.79 8.59 -5.71
CA PHE A 87 -16.08 9.16 -5.29
C PHE A 87 -16.00 10.54 -4.67
N HIS A 88 -14.80 11.08 -4.40
CA HIS A 88 -14.67 12.49 -4.04
C HIS A 88 -15.45 13.31 -5.09
N LYS A 89 -16.11 14.40 -4.74
CA LYS A 89 -16.67 15.28 -5.78
C LYS A 89 -15.49 16.04 -6.39
N LYS A 90 -15.50 16.31 -7.70
CA LYS A 90 -14.52 17.29 -8.23
C LYS A 90 -14.81 18.57 -7.44
N ASP A 91 -13.83 19.10 -6.72
CA ASP A 91 -13.94 20.46 -6.21
C ASP A 91 -14.29 21.31 -7.42
N THR A 92 -15.53 21.81 -7.45
CA THR A 92 -15.93 22.82 -8.42
C THR A 92 -15.09 24.02 -8.06
N VAL A 93 -13.90 24.12 -8.68
CA VAL A 93 -13.11 25.33 -8.66
C VAL A 93 -14.01 26.37 -9.31
N ARG A 94 -14.71 27.14 -8.46
CA ARG A 94 -15.21 28.46 -8.81
C ARG A 94 -13.98 29.22 -9.29
N ARG A 95 -13.83 29.33 -10.61
CA ARG A 95 -13.06 30.43 -11.19
C ARG A 95 -13.86 31.69 -10.83
N ILE A 96 -13.33 32.46 -9.90
CA ILE A 96 -13.72 33.86 -9.67
C ILE A 96 -12.55 34.68 -10.20
#